data_AF-A0A8T3ZSI9-F1
#
_entry.id   AF-A0A8T3ZSI9-F1
#
_cell.length_a   1.000
_cell.length_b   1.000
_cell.length_c   1.000
_cell.angle_alpha   90.00
_cell.angle_beta   90.00
_cell.angle_gamma   90.00
#
_symmetry.space_group_name_H-M   'P 1'
#
loop_
_entity.id
_entity.type
_entity.pdbx_description
1 polymer ?
#
loop_
_entity_poly.entity_id
_entity_poly.type
_entity_poly.pdbx_seq_one_letter_code
_entity_poly.pdbx_strand_id
1 'polypeptide(L)' 'MTKLCLDDNCYNMTKQLAKKLQFLSHARGYLEDANKCDSEGSERVWKAIITDEGKHAEMLRNQLVLELKK' A
#
# COMPACT_ATOMS: atom_id res chain seq x y z
N MET A 1 -2.85 12.74 -32.46
CA MET A 1 -2.23 11.60 -31.75
C MET A 1 -2.70 11.61 -30.31
N THR A 2 -3.83 10.99 -30.00
CA THR A 2 -4.31 10.75 -28.63
C THR A 2 -3.58 9.53 -28.08
N LYS A 3 -2.35 9.76 -27.64
CA LYS A 3 -1.38 8.73 -27.24
C LYS A 3 -1.77 8.18 -25.86
N LEU A 4 -2.28 6.94 -25.81
CA LEU A 4 -2.01 5.88 -24.82
C LEU A 4 -1.87 6.25 -23.31
N CYS A 5 -2.45 7.35 -22.83
CA CYS A 5 -2.25 7.82 -21.46
C CYS A 5 -3.00 6.96 -20.40
N LEU A 6 -4.02 6.21 -20.83
CA LEU A 6 -4.86 5.39 -19.95
C LEU A 6 -4.19 4.05 -19.57
N ASP A 7 -3.35 3.47 -20.43
CA ASP A 7 -2.73 2.16 -20.16
C ASP A 7 -1.62 2.27 -19.10
N ASP A 8 -0.73 3.26 -19.21
CA ASP A 8 0.38 3.40 -18.26
C ASP A 8 -0.11 3.77 -16.85
N ASN A 9 -1.12 4.63 -16.74
CA ASN A 9 -1.56 5.13 -15.43
C ASN A 9 -2.31 4.08 -14.62
N CYS A 10 -3.29 3.39 -15.23
CA CYS A 10 -4.01 2.29 -14.56
C CYS A 10 -3.06 1.14 -14.23
N TYR A 11 -2.17 0.77 -15.15
CA TYR A 11 -1.13 -0.23 -14.89
C TYR A 11 -0.23 0.17 -13.71
N ASN A 12 0.24 1.42 -13.67
CA ASN A 12 1.08 1.91 -12.58
C ASN A 12 0.32 1.90 -11.23
N MET A 13 -0.94 2.34 -11.21
CA MET A 13 -1.76 2.28 -10.00
C MET A 13 -1.96 0.84 -9.51
N THR A 14 -2.30 -0.10 -10.40
CA THR A 14 -2.46 -1.51 -10.04
C THR A 14 -1.15 -2.12 -9.54
N LYS A 15 -0.02 -1.83 -10.20
CA LYS A 15 1.29 -2.31 -9.80
C LYS A 15 1.70 -1.79 -8.41
N GLN A 16 1.46 -0.52 -8.12
CA GLN A 16 1.74 0.04 -6.80
C GLN A 16 0.80 -0.53 -5.74
N LEU A 17 -0.50 -0.68 -6.05
CA LEU A 17 -1.44 -1.30 -5.15
C LEU A 17 -1.02 -2.73 -4.77
N ALA A 18 -0.59 -3.53 -5.75
CA ALA A 18 -0.10 -4.89 -5.50
C ALA A 18 1.11 -4.91 -4.55
N LYS A 19 2.08 -4.01 -4.74
CA LYS A 19 3.24 -3.88 -3.85
C LYS A 19 2.84 -3.53 -2.42
N LYS A 20 1.89 -2.60 -2.24
CA LYS A 20 1.40 -2.20 -0.92
C LYS A 20 0.66 -3.33 -0.23
N LEU A 21 -0.21 -4.03 -0.94
CA LEU A 21 -0.90 -5.21 -0.41
C LEU A 21 0.08 -6.33 -0.04
N GLN A 22 1.12 -6.56 -0.85
CA GLN A 22 2.18 -7.50 -0.53
C GLN A 22 2.92 -7.09 0.76
N PHE A 23 3.33 -5.84 0.88
CA PHE A 23 3.94 -5.32 2.11
C PHE A 23 3.02 -5.54 3.33
N LEU A 24 1.74 -5.16 3.22
CA LEU A 24 0.75 -5.31 4.30
C LEU A 24 0.51 -6.77 4.68
N SER A 25 0.65 -7.72 3.74
CA SER A 25 0.53 -9.15 4.03
C SER A 25 1.68 -9.69 4.91
N HIS A 26 2.84 -9.04 4.88
CA HIS A 26 4.01 -9.38 5.70
C HIS A 26 4.14 -8.51 6.95
N ALA A 27 3.47 -7.36 6.98
CA ALA A 27 3.58 -6.33 8.01
C ALA A 27 3.36 -6.82 9.44
N ARG A 28 2.49 -7.83 9.62
CA ARG A 28 2.26 -8.44 10.93
C ARG A 28 3.54 -9.05 11.53
N GLY A 29 4.38 -9.68 10.71
CA GLY A 29 5.64 -10.26 11.15
C GLY A 29 6.62 -9.20 11.67
N TYR A 30 6.70 -8.04 11.02
CA TYR A 30 7.57 -6.94 11.46
C TYR A 30 7.16 -6.41 12.84
N LEU A 31 5.86 -6.35 13.12
CA LEU A 31 5.32 -5.89 14.39
C LEU A 31 5.54 -6.94 15.49
N GLU A 32 5.36 -8.22 15.17
CA GLU A 32 5.69 -9.34 16.06
C GLU A 32 7.19 -9.36 16.41
N ASP A 33 8.08 -9.12 15.45
CA ASP A 33 9.53 -9.08 15.69
C ASP A 33 9.95 -7.85 16.51
N ALA A 34 9.31 -6.70 16.31
CA ALA A 34 9.53 -5.53 17.15
C ALA A 34 9.09 -5.77 18.61
N ASN A 35 7.97 -6.48 18.79
CA ASN A 35 7.46 -6.85 20.11
C ASN A 35 8.37 -7.86 20.82
N LYS A 36 8.94 -8.84 20.10
CA LYS A 36 9.91 -9.79 20.69
C LYS A 36 11.17 -9.11 21.22
N CYS A 37 11.51 -7.94 20.68
CA CYS A 37 12.69 -7.17 21.08
C CYS A 37 12.39 -6.12 22.17
N ASP A 38 11.16 -6.09 22.73
CA ASP A 38 10.69 -5.08 23.71
C ASP A 38 10.99 -3.62 23.29
N SER A 39 11.03 -3.37 21.97
CA SER A 39 11.35 -2.04 21.43
C SER A 39 10.07 -1.27 21.13
N GLU A 40 9.52 -0.59 22.14
CA GLU A 40 8.33 0.28 21.99
C GLU A 40 8.50 1.32 20.87
N GLY A 41 9.72 1.83 20.70
CA GLY A 41 10.06 2.76 19.62
C GLY A 41 9.88 2.14 18.25
N SER A 42 10.40 0.92 18.05
CA SER A 42 10.24 0.18 16.79
C SER A 42 8.79 -0.23 16.55
N GLU A 43 8.07 -0.66 17.58
CA GLU A 43 6.66 -1.01 17.46
C GLU A 43 5.82 0.20 17.00
N ARG A 44 6.04 1.38 17.60
CA ARG A 44 5.36 2.63 17.20
C ARG A 44 5.65 2.98 15.73
N VAL A 45 6.90 2.86 15.30
CA VAL A 45 7.29 3.14 13.91
C VAL A 45 6.59 2.18 12.94
N TRP A 46 6.62 0.87 13.23
CA TRP A 46 5.95 -0.12 12.38
C TRP A 46 4.44 0.11 12.31
N LYS A 47 3.78 0.39 13.44
CA LYS A 47 2.35 0.74 13.47
C LYS A 47 2.03 1.94 12.57
N ALA A 48 2.87 2.98 12.61
CA ALA A 48 2.70 4.17 11.76
C ALA A 48 2.84 3.83 10.27
N ILE A 49 3.92 3.13 9.88
CA ILE A 49 4.17 2.73 8.50
C ILE A 49 3.01 1.88 7.95
N ILE A 50 2.55 0.89 8.72
CA ILE A 50 1.44 0.01 8.33
C ILE A 50 0.16 0.80 8.09
N THR A 51 -0.13 1.76 8.99
CA THR A 51 -1.31 2.61 8.88
C THR A 51 -1.27 3.45 7.61
N ASP A 52 -0.12 4.06 7.30
CA ASP A 52 0.01 4.93 6.12
C ASP A 52 0.02 4.12 4.82
N GLU A 53 0.67 2.96 4.78
CA GLU A 53 0.61 2.03 3.65
C GLU A 53 -0.82 1.53 3.39
N GLY A 54 -1.60 1.30 4.45
CA GLY A 54 -3.04 0.99 4.38
C GLY A 54 -3.84 2.10 3.72
N LYS A 55 -3.68 3.35 4.16
CA LYS A 55 -4.34 4.52 3.56
C LYS A 55 -3.98 4.67 2.08
N HIS A 56 -2.70 4.53 1.73
CA HIS A 56 -2.26 4.64 0.34
C HIS A 56 -2.85 3.52 -0.54
N ALA A 57 -2.95 2.29 -0.03
CA ALA A 57 -3.60 1.19 -0.74
C ALA A 57 -5.09 1.47 -0.97
N GLU A 58 -5.80 2.01 0.02
CA GLU A 58 -7.19 2.41 -0.11
C GLU A 58 -7.39 3.51 -1.16
N MET A 59 -6.56 4.55 -1.15
CA MET A 59 -6.60 5.63 -2.15
C MET A 59 -6.43 5.09 -3.58
N LEU A 60 -5.44 4.22 -3.81
CA LEU A 60 -5.21 3.60 -5.11
C LEU A 60 -6.39 2.72 -5.55
N ARG A 61 -6.93 1.92 -4.64
CA ARG A 61 -8.11 1.08 -4.91
C ARG A 61 -9.30 1.93 -5.31
N ASN A 62 -9.58 2.99 -4.55
CA ASN A 62 -10.72 3.88 -4.81
C ASN A 62 -10.58 4.59 -6.17
N GLN A 63 -9.37 5.06 -6.51
CA GLN A 63 -9.13 5.66 -7.82
C GLN A 63 -9.32 4.65 -8.95
N LEU A 64 -8.80 3.43 -8.83
CA LEU A 64 -8.99 2.37 -9.84
C LEU A 64 -10.48 2.05 -10.06
N VAL A 65 -11.27 1.98 -8.98
CA VAL A 65 -12.73 1.77 -9.08
C VAL A 65 -13.41 2.92 -9.82
N LEU A 66 -12.95 4.16 -9.65
CA LEU A 66 -13.47 5.30 -10.39
C LEU A 66 -13.09 5.25 -11.87
N GLU A 67 -11.85 4.89 -12.20
CA GLU A 67 -11.41 4.74 -13.61
C GLU A 67 -12.18 3.62 -14.33
N LEU A 68 -12.54 2.53 -13.64
CA LEU A 68 -13.32 1.43 -14.22
C LEU A 68 -14.79 1.80 -14.50
N LYS A 69 -15.31 2.87 -13.88
CA LYS A 69 -16.69 3.35 -14.06
C LYS A 69 -16.81 4.44 -15.13
N LYS A 70 -15.69 4.94 -15.65
CA LYS A 70 -15.66 5.91 -16.76
C LYS A 70 -15.80 5.20 -18.10
#